data_AF-A0A524CJ04-F1
#
_entry.id   AF-A0A524CJ04-F1
#
_cell.length_a   1.000
_cell.length_b   1.000
_cell.length_c   1.000
_cell.angle_alpha   90.00
_cell.angle_beta   90.00
_cell.angle_gamma   90.00
#
_symmetry.space_group_name_H-M   'P 1'
#
loop_
_entity.id
_entity.type
_entity.pdbx_description
1 polymer ?
#
loop_
_entity_poly.entity_id
_entity_poly.type
_entity_poly.pdbx_seq_one_letter_code
_entity_poly.pdbx_strand_id
1 'polypeptide(L)'
;MNLDNIIMGKKRINGLIRKIENRTDKTDYIKELKKILSQIKSNPDLLEKYSDIYEEANDVIMLYTSSGPKTCAYDSHIKKSSKKY
;
A
#
# COMPACT_ATOMS: atom_id res chain seq x y z
N MET A 1 -16.68 0.06 12.87
CA MET A 1 -17.04 -0.43 11.52
C MET A 1 -17.49 -1.87 11.69
N ASN A 2 -18.69 -2.25 11.25
CA ASN A 2 -19.16 -3.64 11.32
C ASN A 2 -18.57 -4.40 10.13
N LEU A 3 -17.51 -5.17 10.38
CA LEU A 3 -16.90 -6.07 9.40
C LEU A 3 -17.73 -7.34 9.18
N ASP A 4 -18.79 -7.55 9.96
CA ASP A 4 -19.73 -8.68 9.80
C ASP A 4 -20.50 -8.61 8.47
N ASN A 5 -20.68 -7.42 7.89
CA ASN A 5 -21.21 -7.26 6.54
C ASN A 5 -20.07 -7.19 5.52
N ILE A 6 -19.65 -8.37 5.06
CA ILE A 6 -18.52 -8.55 4.16
C ILE A 6 -18.63 -7.66 2.90
N ILE A 7 -19.83 -7.63 2.28
CA ILE A 7 -20.10 -6.86 1.06
C ILE A 7 -19.85 -5.37 1.27
N MET A 8 -20.36 -4.80 2.37
CA MET A 8 -20.14 -3.38 2.68
C MET A 8 -18.68 -3.09 3.02
N GLY A 9 -18.00 -3.98 3.73
CA GLY A 9 -16.58 -3.82 4.02
C GLY A 9 -15.72 -3.83 2.76
N LYS A 10 -15.97 -4.76 1.82
CA LYS A 10 -15.26 -4.83 0.53
C LYS A 10 -15.49 -3.56 -0.30
N LYS A 11 -16.75 -3.08 -0.38
CA LYS A 11 -17.07 -1.80 -1.02
C LYS A 11 -16.30 -0.63 -0.42
N ARG A 12 -16.15 -0.59 0.91
CA ARG A 12 -15.42 0.50 1.58
C ARG A 12 -13.92 0.43 1.30
N ILE A 13 -13.32 -0.75 1.34
CA ILE A 13 -11.91 -0.97 0.98
C ILE A 13 -11.65 -0.51 -0.46
N ASN A 14 -12.46 -0.96 -1.42
CA ASN A 14 -12.37 -0.51 -2.82
C ASN A 14 -12.57 1.00 -2.97
N GLY A 15 -13.48 1.58 -2.19
CA GLY A 15 -13.67 3.03 -2.16
C GLY A 15 -12.44 3.78 -1.65
N LEU A 16 -11.71 3.21 -0.69
CA LEU A 16 -10.44 3.76 -0.20
C LEU A 16 -9.32 3.62 -1.23
N ILE A 17 -9.17 2.45 -1.86
CA ILE A 17 -8.20 2.22 -2.95
C ILE A 17 -8.38 3.26 -4.06
N ARG A 18 -9.60 3.42 -4.57
CA ARG A 18 -9.89 4.41 -5.62
C ARG A 18 -9.57 5.84 -5.18
N LYS A 19 -9.82 6.19 -3.92
CA LYS A 19 -9.46 7.52 -3.40
C LYS A 19 -7.95 7.70 -3.33
N ILE A 20 -7.21 6.67 -2.91
CA ILE A 20 -5.75 6.67 -2.89
C ILE A 20 -5.18 6.81 -4.31
N GLU A 21 -5.77 6.16 -5.30
CA GLU A 21 -5.30 6.28 -6.69
C GLU A 21 -5.52 7.69 -7.25
N ASN A 22 -6.69 8.29 -6.99
CA ASN A 22 -7.14 9.51 -7.67
C ASN A 22 -6.87 10.83 -6.92
N ARG A 23 -6.53 10.82 -5.62
CA ARG A 23 -6.33 12.05 -4.81
C ARG A 23 -4.85 12.42 -4.69
N THR A 24 -4.55 13.71 -4.60
CA THR A 24 -3.18 14.19 -4.32
C THR A 24 -2.78 13.96 -2.86
N ASP A 25 -3.73 14.13 -1.93
CA ASP A 25 -3.54 13.82 -0.51
C ASP A 25 -4.08 12.41 -0.21
N LYS A 26 -3.14 11.46 -0.13
CA LYS A 26 -3.41 10.02 0.01
C LYS A 26 -3.19 9.54 1.44
N THR A 27 -2.51 10.33 2.27
CA THR A 27 -1.94 9.87 3.55
C THR A 27 -3.03 9.43 4.53
N ASP A 28 -4.13 10.17 4.61
CA ASP A 28 -5.23 9.83 5.51
C ASP A 28 -6.02 8.61 5.05
N TYR A 29 -6.24 8.45 3.74
CA TYR A 29 -6.88 7.26 3.19
C TYR A 29 -6.03 6.00 3.38
N ILE A 30 -4.71 6.12 3.22
CA ILE A 30 -3.78 5.00 3.49
C ILE A 30 -3.79 4.65 4.98
N LYS A 31 -3.78 5.62 5.90
CA LYS A 31 -3.90 5.35 7.34
C LYS A 31 -5.20 4.64 7.69
N GLU A 32 -6.33 5.06 7.10
CA GLU A 32 -7.63 4.40 7.30
C GLU A 32 -7.61 2.97 6.75
N LEU A 33 -7.07 2.78 5.54
CA LEU A 33 -6.96 1.46 4.91
C LEU A 33 -6.08 0.51 5.74
N LYS A 34 -4.92 0.97 6.24
CA LYS A 34 -4.05 0.20 7.14
C LYS A 34 -4.77 -0.24 8.42
N LYS A 35 -5.58 0.64 9.02
CA LYS A 35 -6.38 0.28 10.21
C LYS A 35 -7.37 -0.84 9.91
N ILE A 36 -8.08 -0.77 8.77
CA ILE A 36 -9.05 -1.79 8.37
C ILE A 36 -8.34 -3.13 8.12
N LEU A 37 -7.24 -3.13 7.35
CA LEU A 37 -6.48 -4.36 7.10
C LEU A 37 -5.90 -4.95 8.38
N SER A 38 -5.46 -4.13 9.33
CA SER A 38 -5.00 -4.62 10.63
C SER A 38 -6.11 -5.33 11.40
N GLN A 39 -7.35 -4.82 11.37
CA GLN A 39 -8.49 -5.46 12.01
C GLN A 39 -8.84 -6.80 11.34
N ILE A 40 -8.76 -6.86 10.01
CA ILE A 40 -8.97 -8.08 9.24
C ILE A 40 -7.88 -9.11 9.57
N LYS A 41 -6.60 -8.71 9.58
CA LYS A 41 -5.48 -9.59 9.91
C LYS A 41 -5.56 -10.17 11.32
N SER A 42 -6.10 -9.40 12.27
CA SER A 42 -6.29 -9.86 13.66
C SER A 42 -7.40 -10.89 13.82
N ASN A 43 -8.20 -11.16 12.78
CA ASN A 43 -9.29 -12.14 12.81
C ASN A 43 -9.17 -13.12 11.63
N PRO A 44 -8.80 -14.39 11.87
CA PRO A 44 -8.63 -15.40 10.82
C PRO A 44 -9.85 -15.57 9.91
N ASP A 45 -11.06 -15.55 10.47
CA ASP A 45 -12.31 -15.72 9.71
C ASP A 45 -12.58 -14.55 8.77
N LEU A 46 -12.17 -13.34 9.16
CA LEU A 46 -12.26 -12.18 8.29
C LEU A 46 -11.16 -12.23 7.23
N LEU A 47 -9.94 -12.62 7.60
CA LEU A 47 -8.82 -12.71 6.67
C LEU A 47 -9.14 -13.63 5.48
N GLU A 48 -9.76 -14.79 5.73
CA GLU A 48 -10.19 -15.70 4.66
C GLU A 48 -11.23 -15.04 3.74
N LYS A 49 -12.26 -14.42 4.32
CA LYS A 49 -13.37 -13.76 3.59
C LYS A 49 -12.93 -12.53 2.78
N TYR A 50 -11.86 -11.87 3.20
CA TYR A 50 -11.30 -10.67 2.58
C TYR A 50 -9.99 -10.93 1.83
N SER A 51 -9.55 -12.18 1.70
CA SER A 51 -8.25 -12.54 1.11
C SER A 51 -8.02 -11.91 -0.27
N ASP A 52 -9.03 -11.95 -1.13
CA ASP A 52 -9.06 -11.36 -2.47
C ASP A 52 -8.70 -9.86 -2.48
N ILE A 53 -9.32 -9.07 -1.61
CA ILE A 53 -9.15 -7.61 -1.57
C ILE A 53 -8.04 -7.19 -0.62
N TYR A 54 -7.65 -8.07 0.31
CA TYR A 54 -6.63 -7.80 1.32
C TYR A 54 -5.24 -7.65 0.66
N GLU A 55 -4.89 -8.55 -0.26
CA GLU A 55 -3.64 -8.47 -1.00
C GLU A 55 -3.59 -7.20 -1.87
N GLU A 56 -4.63 -6.95 -2.67
CA GLU A 56 -4.74 -5.75 -3.50
C GLU A 56 -4.60 -4.45 -2.68
N ALA A 57 -5.32 -4.36 -1.56
CA ALA A 57 -5.24 -3.20 -0.67
C ALA A 57 -3.84 -3.02 -0.06
N ASN A 58 -3.15 -4.11 0.25
CA ASN A 58 -1.81 -4.08 0.81
C ASN A 58 -0.77 -3.64 -0.24
N ASP A 59 -0.91 -4.10 -1.49
CA ASP A 59 -0.07 -3.67 -2.62
C ASP A 59 -0.24 -2.19 -2.90
N VAL A 60 -1.49 -1.69 -2.93
CA VAL A 60 -1.79 -0.27 -3.08
C VAL A 60 -1.12 0.54 -1.96
N ILE A 61 -1.24 0.09 -0.71
CA ILE A 61 -0.55 0.73 0.41
C ILE A 61 0.96 0.73 0.18
N MET A 62 1.56 -0.39 -0.22
CA MET A 62 3.00 -0.49 -0.44
C MET A 62 3.44 0.46 -1.56
N LEU A 63 2.75 0.49 -2.69
CA LEU A 63 3.04 1.36 -3.83
C LEU A 63 3.04 2.84 -3.46
N TYR A 64 2.06 3.28 -2.66
CA TYR A 64 1.87 4.69 -2.34
C TYR A 64 2.45 5.13 -0.99
N THR A 65 2.93 4.20 -0.15
CA THR A 65 3.70 4.51 1.08
C THR A 65 5.19 4.25 0.94
N SER A 66 5.61 3.47 -0.06
CA SER A 66 6.99 3.46 -0.52
C SER A 66 7.31 4.87 -0.99
N SER A 67 7.98 5.61 -0.11
CA SER A 67 8.35 7.00 -0.31
C SER A 67 9.47 7.04 -1.34
N GLY A 68 9.10 6.96 -2.62
CA GLY A 68 10.01 6.98 -3.77
C GLY A 68 11.06 5.85 -3.76
N PRO A 69 11.90 5.78 -4.80
CA PRO A 69 13.18 5.10 -4.66
C PRO A 69 13.92 5.72 -3.47
N LYS A 70 14.49 4.90 -2.56
CA LYS A 70 15.86 5.21 -2.11
C LYS A 70 16.59 5.46 -3.41
N THR A 71 16.99 6.70 -3.66
CA THR A 71 17.78 7.16 -4.82
C THR A 71 18.19 6.02 -5.74
N CYS A 72 17.83 6.10 -7.02
CA CYS A 72 18.61 5.47 -8.06
C CYS A 72 20.06 6.02 -7.94
N ALA A 73 20.83 5.54 -6.98
CA ALA A 73 22.20 5.21 -7.23
C ALA A 73 22.06 3.96 -8.13
N TYR A 74 21.92 4.06 -9.46
CA TYR A 74 22.90 4.65 -10.37
C TYR A 74 24.16 5.14 -9.67
N ASP A 75 24.70 4.26 -8.81
CA ASP A 75 26.06 4.39 -8.37
C ASP A 75 26.83 4.32 -9.67
N SER A 76 27.41 5.47 -9.97
CA SER A 76 28.18 5.69 -11.15
C SER A 76 29.45 4.87 -10.95
N HIS A 77 29.37 3.56 -11.15
CA HIS A 77 30.51 2.73 -11.50
C HIS A 77 30.85 2.92 -12.99
N ILE A 78 30.67 4.13 -13.52
CA ILE A 78 31.66 4.64 -14.47
C ILE A 78 32.86 5.01 -13.60
N LYS A 79 33.73 4.01 -13.34
CA LYS A 79 35.11 4.27 -12.97
C LYS A 79 35.70 5.19 -14.05
N LYS A 80 35.65 6.50 -13.83
CA LYS A 80 36.58 7.43 -14.46
C LYS A 80 37.93 7.17 -13.83
N SER A 81 38.64 6.16 -14.30
CA SER A 81 40.09 6.07 -14.13
C SER A 81 40.69 7.24 -14.92
N SER A 82 40.84 8.37 -14.25
CA SER A 82 41.56 9.54 -14.76
C SER A 82 42.42 10.11 -13.65
N LYS A 83 43.64 9.57 -13.56
CA LYS A 83 44.88 10.22 -13.10
C LYS A 83 46.00 9.24 -13.43
N LYS A 84 46.77 9.42 -14.52
CA LYS A 84 47.95 10.30 -14.63
C LYS A 84 48.80 10.24 -13.36
N TYR A 85 49.79 9.35 -13.37
CA TYR A 85 51.19 9.62 -13.02
C TYR A 85 52.06 8.69 -13.88
#